data_AF-A0AAX3UE14-F1
#
_entry.id   AF-A0AAX3UE14-F1
#
_cell.length_a   1.000
_cell.length_b   1.000
_cell.length_c   1.000
_cell.angle_alpha   90.00
_cell.angle_beta   90.00
_cell.angle_gamma   90.00
#
_symmetry.space_group_name_H-M   'P 1'
#
loop_
_entity.id
_entity.type
_entity.pdbx_description
1 polymer ?
#
loop_
_entity_poly.entity_id
_entity_poly.type
_entity_poly.pdbx_seq_one_letter_code
_entity_poly.pdbx_strand_id
1 'polypeptide(L)' 'MKDKLYKADELMHVLENTSLTDIDQKILNAKNHNEQAMWWTLYNLVLQQRQLKIINQKKFIR' A
#
# COMPACT_ATOMS: atom_id res chain seq x y z
N MET A 1 8.07 0.80 24.71
CA MET A 1 7.13 0.96 23.58
C MET A 1 6.67 -0.42 23.18
N LYS A 2 5.36 -0.68 23.08
CA LYS A 2 4.86 -1.97 22.58
C LYS A 2 5.00 -1.95 21.06
N ASP A 3 6.02 -2.59 20.53
CA ASP A 3 6.09 -2.92 19.11
C ASP A 3 4.89 -3.83 18.79
N LYS A 4 3.80 -3.22 18.32
CA LYS A 4 2.69 -3.97 17.75
C LYS A 4 3.22 -4.58 16.47
N LEU A 5 3.64 -5.84 16.58
CA LEU A 5 3.90 -6.70 15.43
C LEU A 5 2.54 -6.87 14.73
N TYR A 6 2.25 -5.98 13.77
CA TYR A 6 1.06 -6.11 12.96
C TYR A 6 1.12 -7.45 12.25
N LYS A 7 0.08 -8.27 12.42
CA LYS A 7 -0.09 -9.46 11.58
C LYS A 7 -0.20 -8.96 10.13
N ALA A 8 0.36 -9.72 9.19
CA ALA A 8 0.38 -9.32 7.77
C ALA A 8 -1.00 -8.83 7.29
N ASP A 9 -2.09 -9.49 7.70
CA ASP A 9 -3.46 -9.10 7.34
C ASP A 9 -3.91 -7.72 7.86
N GLU A 10 -3.49 -7.32 9.06
CA GLU A 10 -3.83 -6.00 9.60
C GLU A 10 -3.08 -4.89 8.84
N LEU A 11 -1.82 -5.17 8.49
CA LEU A 11 -0.98 -4.26 7.73
C LEU A 11 -1.53 -4.08 6.31
N MET A 12 -2.04 -5.16 5.72
CA MET A 12 -2.77 -5.15 4.45
C MET A 12 -4.05 -4.31 4.54
N HIS A 13 -4.85 -4.48 5.60
CA HIS A 13 -6.06 -3.68 5.81
C HIS A 13 -5.76 -2.17 5.95
N VAL A 14 -4.69 -1.81 6.63
CA VAL A 14 -4.25 -0.42 6.74
C VAL A 14 -3.82 0.11 5.37
N LEU A 15 -3.05 -0.68 4.60
CA LEU A 15 -2.59 -0.29 3.26
C LEU A 15 -3.72 -0.15 2.25
N GLU A 16 -4.75 -1.00 2.29
CA GLU A 16 -5.92 -0.88 1.42
C GLU A 16 -6.66 0.45 1.60
N ASN A 17 -6.77 0.88 2.86
CA ASN A 17 -7.43 2.12 3.26
C ASN A 17 -6.53 3.36 3.15
N THR A 18 -5.23 3.17 2.89
CA THR A 18 -4.30 4.29 2.69
C THR A 18 -4.51 4.87 1.29
N SER A 19 -4.70 6.18 1.17
CA SER A 19 -4.81 6.82 -0.14
C SER A 19 -3.47 6.74 -0.87
N LEU A 20 -3.50 6.50 -2.18
CA LEU A 20 -2.28 6.59 -3.00
C LEU A 20 -1.70 8.01 -2.95
N THR A 21 -2.56 9.03 -2.86
CA THR A 21 -2.15 10.43 -2.70
C THR A 21 -1.38 10.66 -1.41
N ASP A 22 -1.74 9.97 -0.31
CA ASP A 22 -1.01 10.10 0.95
C ASP A 22 0.38 9.47 0.83
N ILE A 23 0.50 8.34 0.13
CA ILE A 23 1.79 7.69 -0.15
C ILE A 23 2.63 8.57 -1.09
N ASP A 24 2.03 9.19 -2.12
CA ASP A 24 2.72 10.13 -3.02
C ASP A 24 3.30 11.31 -2.23
N GLN A 25 2.55 11.87 -1.28
CA GLN A 25 3.08 12.90 -0.39
C GLN A 25 4.25 12.41 0.46
N LYS A 26 4.26 11.15 0.89
CA LYS A 26 5.42 10.57 1.62
C LYS A 26 6.63 10.38 0.70
N ILE A 27 6.43 9.99 -0.55
CA ILE A 27 7.50 9.87 -1.56
C ILE A 27 8.15 11.24 -1.82
N LEU A 28 7.33 12.29 -1.97
CA LEU A 28 7.79 13.66 -2.23
C LEU A 28 8.54 14.25 -1.03
N ASN A 29 8.11 13.91 0.19
CA ASN A 29 8.70 14.44 1.43
C ASN A 29 9.78 13.52 2.03
N ALA A 30 10.20 12.46 1.32
CA ALA A 30 11.20 11.52 1.81
C ALA A 30 12.56 12.21 2.01
N LYS A 31 13.22 11.94 3.13
CA LYS A 31 14.47 12.61 3.51
C LYS A 31 15.69 12.04 2.81
N ASN A 32 15.58 10.80 2.31
CA ASN A 32 16.67 10.11 1.64
C ASN A 32 16.13 9.07 0.65
N HIS A 33 17.03 8.55 -0.18
CA HIS A 33 16.69 7.61 -1.24
C HIS A 33 16.11 6.28 -0.72
N ASN A 34 16.58 5.78 0.42
CA ASN A 34 16.08 4.52 0.99
C ASN A 34 14.63 4.66 1.48
N GLU A 35 14.32 5.77 2.15
CA GLU A 35 12.96 6.10 2.56
C GLU A 35 12.05 6.26 1.34
N GLN A 36 12.52 6.96 0.31
CA GLN A 36 11.79 7.12 -0.93
C GLN A 36 11.50 5.77 -1.62
N ALA A 37 12.49 4.88 -1.68
CA ALA A 37 12.35 3.54 -2.25
C ALA A 37 11.38 2.65 -1.45
N MET A 38 11.36 2.80 -0.12
CA MET A 38 10.38 2.13 0.74
C MET A 38 8.95 2.59 0.41
N TRP A 39 8.72 3.91 0.31
CA TRP A 39 7.40 4.44 -0.03
C TRP A 39 6.95 4.06 -1.44
N TRP A 40 7.86 4.04 -2.41
CA TRP A 40 7.58 3.51 -3.76
C TRP A 40 7.17 2.04 -3.74
N THR A 41 7.83 1.23 -2.91
CA THR A 41 7.49 -0.20 -2.76
C THR A 41 6.07 -0.35 -2.23
N LEU A 42 5.71 0.42 -1.20
CA LEU A 42 4.36 0.42 -0.63
C LEU A 42 3.31 0.91 -1.64
N TYR A 43 3.62 1.96 -2.41
CA TYR A 43 2.75 2.46 -3.48
C TYR A 43 2.42 1.35 -4.49
N ASN A 44 3.45 0.67 -4.99
CA ASN A 44 3.30 -0.39 -5.98
C ASN A 44 2.50 -1.57 -5.42
N LEU A 45 2.73 -1.94 -4.15
CA LEU A 45 1.99 -3.00 -3.49
C LEU A 45 0.49 -2.67 -3.38
N VAL A 46 0.15 -1.46 -2.94
CA VAL A 46 -1.26 -1.01 -2.85
C VAL A 46 -1.91 -0.99 -4.23
N LEU A 47 -1.20 -0.53 -5.25
CA LEU A 47 -1.70 -0.49 -6.63
C LEU A 47 -2.00 -1.90 -7.16
N GLN A 48 -1.08 -2.86 -6.95
CA GLN A 48 -1.27 -4.25 -7.34
C GLN A 48 -2.47 -4.90 -6.64
N GLN A 49 -2.65 -4.65 -5.35
CA GLN A 49 -3.81 -5.19 -4.60
C GLN A 49 -5.14 -4.65 -5.13
N ARG A 50 -5.22 -3.35 -5.40
CA ARG A 50 -6.41 -2.73 -5.99
C ARG A 50 -6.71 -3.31 -7.37
N GLN A 51 -5.69 -3.51 -8.19
CA GLN A 51 -5.83 -4.16 -9.50
C GLN A 51 -6.34 -5.60 -9.36
N LEU A 52 -5.79 -6.40 -8.44
CA LEU A 52 -6.26 -7.76 -8.18
C LEU A 52 -7.73 -7.80 -7.75
N LYS A 53 -8.18 -6.87 -6.90
CA LYS A 53 -9.61 -6.75 -6.53
C LYS A 53 -10.48 -6.46 -7.74
N ILE A 54 -10.09 -5.53 -8.61
CA ILE A 54 -10.82 -5.20 -9.85
C ILE A 54 -10.88 -6.42 -10.78
N ILE A 55 -9.75 -7.12 -10.97
CA ILE A 55 -9.68 -8.33 -11.81
C ILE A 55 -10.60 -9.43 -11.25
N ASN A 56 -10.57 -9.66 -9.94
CA ASN A 56 -11.40 -10.67 -9.29
C ASN A 56 -12.89 -10.30 -9.33
N GLN A 57 -13.25 -9.01 -9.20
CA GLN A 57 -14.64 -8.55 -9.40
C GLN A 57 -15.11 -8.75 -10.84
N LYS A 58 -14.26 -8.49 -11.84
CA LYS A 58 -14.61 -8.70 -13.26
C LYS A 58 -14.85 -10.18 -13.61
N LYS A 59 -14.22 -11.11 -12.90
CA LYS A 59 -14.46 -12.56 -13.11
C LYS A 59 -15.86 -13.01 -12.67
N PHE A 60 -16.56 -12.26 -11.82
CA PHE A 60 -17.93 -12.57 -11.37
C PHE A 60 -19.02 -12.02 -12.28
N ILE A 61 -18.71 -11.09 -13.20
CA ILE A 61 -19.69 -10.52 -14.16
C ILE A 61 -19.62 -11.27 -15.50
N ARG A 62 -19.39 -12.58 -15.49
CA ARG A 62 -19.26 -13.37 -16.72
C ARG A 62 -20.14 -14.60 -16.71
#